data_AF-E0NWU0-F1
#
_entry.id   AF-E0NWU0-F1
#
_cell.length_a   1.000
_cell.length_b   1.000
_cell.length_c   1.000
_cell.angle_alpha   90.00
_cell.angle_beta   90.00
_cell.angle_gamma   90.00
#
_symmetry.space_group_name_H-M   'P 1'
#
loop_
_entity.id
_entity.type
_entity.pdbx_description
1 polymer ?
#
loop_
_entity_poly.entity_id
_entity_poly.type
_entity_poly.pdbx_seq_one_letter_code
_entity_poly.pdbx_strand_id
1 'polypeptide(L)'
;MYSMNISDIYSVNDCLRNADIRTYNCGYFPVAISRPKESIRIYGQTHDELPFDTSILNQITSLKLSYAMQLIVMSLGVMKSKNSSAFDVKWVPINSSFNKLVYKNGTPNDAIDSLYETMASIAESGIIRVSEGYSVSTEYQITDSTFIDGPSLSMTPAPVLNIIIDTDDVKKDYGAHDLLSWNRYKRKDISYGWDEIKDYFTTLSLKDMELLHGEKINRFTEKDISLFKACDNLDIDAIRIAIEAGADVLAIDQDGGTPVYKCVEAVADDYLDECDPRKSMDDVERKISQMQKCVDYLLEHGADINLYGFGCLCTPLCESVYIPDARIMEFLLSRGADPNYNTDFDSMCSTKDEWHIRSSALSMVYDELSVVGEKYNEEQKELLLAHGAELFIDGFNPKTGNMEETYENGNSY
;
A
#
# COMPACT_ATOMS: atom_id res chain seq x y z
N MET A 1 26.30 14.02 -10.15
CA MET A 1 24.97 13.80 -10.74
C MET A 1 24.00 13.80 -9.58
N TYR A 2 22.90 14.55 -9.63
CA TYR A 2 21.85 14.39 -8.64
C TYR A 2 21.35 12.93 -8.73
N SER A 3 21.51 12.15 -7.67
CA SER A 3 20.88 10.83 -7.55
C SER A 3 19.38 11.06 -7.52
N MET A 4 18.67 10.55 -8.53
CA MET A 4 17.22 10.63 -8.62
C MET A 4 16.64 9.57 -7.69
N ASN A 5 15.85 9.99 -6.73
CA ASN A 5 15.30 9.15 -5.67
C ASN A 5 13.82 8.80 -5.93
N ILE A 6 13.24 7.83 -5.21
CA ILE A 6 11.83 7.44 -5.40
C ILE A 6 10.87 8.61 -5.16
N SER A 7 11.20 9.51 -4.23
CA SER A 7 10.43 10.73 -3.94
C SER A 7 10.49 11.77 -5.07
N ASP A 8 11.53 11.73 -5.91
CA ASP A 8 11.60 12.53 -7.14
C ASP A 8 10.72 11.93 -8.25
N ILE A 9 10.35 10.65 -8.13
CA ILE A 9 9.56 9.90 -9.11
C ILE A 9 8.06 9.94 -8.73
N TYR A 10 7.75 9.73 -7.46
CA TYR A 10 6.38 9.65 -6.93
C TYR A 10 6.19 10.63 -5.77
N SER A 11 5.15 11.45 -5.89
CA SER A 11 4.71 12.35 -4.83
C SER A 11 3.82 11.61 -3.82
N VAL A 12 3.66 12.19 -2.62
CA VAL A 12 2.68 11.71 -1.63
C VAL A 12 1.28 11.60 -2.24
N ASN A 13 0.90 12.53 -3.13
CA ASN A 13 -0.39 12.47 -3.82
C ASN A 13 -0.51 11.28 -4.78
N ASP A 14 0.58 10.87 -5.44
CA ASP A 14 0.59 9.68 -6.30
C ASP A 14 0.36 8.42 -5.45
N CYS A 15 1.00 8.33 -4.28
CA CYS A 15 0.81 7.23 -3.33
C CYS A 15 -0.61 7.20 -2.75
N LEU A 16 -1.13 8.35 -2.30
CA LEU A 16 -2.48 8.48 -1.74
C LEU A 16 -3.56 8.07 -2.75
N ARG A 17 -3.43 8.50 -4.00
CA ARG A 17 -4.34 8.11 -5.07
C ARG A 17 -4.36 6.58 -5.28
N ASN A 18 -3.23 5.91 -5.12
CA ASN A 18 -3.14 4.46 -5.34
C ASN A 18 -3.77 3.63 -4.23
N ALA A 19 -3.77 4.11 -2.98
CA ALA A 19 -4.44 3.45 -1.87
C ALA A 19 -5.94 3.22 -2.16
N ASP A 20 -6.63 4.21 -2.74
CA ASP A 20 -8.05 4.13 -3.09
C ASP A 20 -8.39 3.05 -4.13
N ILE A 21 -7.45 2.79 -5.05
CA ILE A 21 -7.67 2.05 -6.28
C ILE A 21 -7.35 0.54 -6.12
N ARG A 22 -6.59 0.18 -5.08
CA ARG A 22 -6.09 -1.19 -4.84
C ARG A 22 -7.17 -2.27 -4.74
N THR A 23 -8.38 -1.92 -4.32
CA THR A 23 -9.46 -2.89 -4.01
C THR A 23 -9.95 -3.67 -5.25
N TYR A 24 -9.85 -3.09 -6.45
CA TYR A 24 -10.25 -3.74 -7.71
C TYR A 24 -9.22 -3.51 -8.82
N ASN A 25 -7.95 -3.69 -8.47
CA ASN A 25 -6.84 -3.60 -9.41
C ASN A 25 -6.93 -4.71 -10.48
N CYS A 26 -6.81 -4.34 -11.76
CA CYS A 26 -6.80 -5.25 -12.91
C CYS A 26 -5.39 -5.48 -13.48
N GLY A 27 -4.34 -5.32 -12.67
CA GLY A 27 -2.95 -5.48 -13.08
C GLY A 27 -2.45 -4.25 -13.86
N TYR A 28 -2.09 -4.43 -15.14
CA TYR A 28 -1.60 -3.36 -16.02
C TYR A 28 -2.69 -2.78 -16.93
N PHE A 29 -3.91 -2.73 -16.43
CA PHE A 29 -5.04 -2.22 -17.19
C PHE A 29 -5.34 -0.77 -16.78
N PRO A 30 -5.48 0.18 -17.74
CA PRO A 30 -5.51 1.61 -17.42
C PRO A 30 -6.86 2.11 -16.90
N VAL A 31 -7.80 1.24 -16.54
CA VAL A 31 -9.07 1.62 -15.91
C VAL A 31 -9.34 0.69 -14.73
N ALA A 32 -9.63 1.26 -13.56
CA ALA A 32 -9.90 0.51 -12.34
C ALA A 32 -11.22 0.95 -11.69
N ILE A 33 -11.71 0.14 -10.75
CA ILE A 33 -12.87 0.47 -9.92
C ILE A 33 -12.40 0.92 -8.53
N SER A 34 -12.85 2.08 -8.08
CA SER A 34 -12.39 2.68 -6.81
C SER A 34 -13.54 2.94 -5.85
N ARG A 35 -14.01 1.88 -5.15
CA ARG A 35 -15.07 1.94 -4.13
C ARG A 35 -14.79 1.02 -2.94
N PRO A 36 -13.71 1.27 -2.18
CA PRO A 36 -13.31 0.41 -1.07
C PRO A 36 -14.38 0.29 0.04
N LYS A 37 -15.20 1.32 0.25
CA LYS A 37 -16.27 1.32 1.27
C LYS A 37 -17.48 0.44 0.91
N GLU A 38 -17.59 0.05 -0.34
CA GLU A 38 -18.68 -0.78 -0.88
C GLU A 38 -18.28 -2.27 -0.95
N SER A 39 -17.14 -2.64 -0.37
CA SER A 39 -16.62 -4.01 -0.32
C SER A 39 -16.01 -4.34 1.04
N ILE A 40 -16.41 -5.46 1.64
CA ILE A 40 -15.82 -5.96 2.88
C ILE A 40 -15.48 -7.44 2.72
N ARG A 41 -14.28 -7.81 3.21
CA ARG A 41 -13.78 -9.17 3.29
C ARG A 41 -13.60 -9.57 4.76
N ILE A 42 -14.29 -10.61 5.20
CA ILE A 42 -14.19 -11.12 6.58
C ILE A 42 -13.82 -12.60 6.55
N TYR A 43 -12.71 -12.94 7.21
CA TYR A 43 -12.30 -14.31 7.48
C TYR A 43 -12.87 -14.78 8.82
N GLY A 44 -13.04 -16.10 8.99
CA GLY A 44 -13.29 -16.67 10.32
C GLY A 44 -14.73 -16.99 10.67
N GLN A 45 -15.73 -16.65 9.85
CA GLN A 45 -17.13 -16.94 10.19
C GLN A 45 -17.55 -18.35 9.75
N THR A 46 -18.16 -19.08 10.69
CA THR A 46 -18.92 -20.30 10.45
C THR A 46 -20.39 -19.95 10.28
N HIS A 47 -21.04 -20.50 9.25
CA HIS A 47 -22.45 -20.28 8.99
C HIS A 47 -23.22 -21.57 9.20
N ASP A 48 -24.10 -21.60 10.20
CA ASP A 48 -24.92 -22.78 10.53
C ASP A 48 -25.83 -23.23 9.37
N GLU A 49 -26.12 -22.34 8.43
CA GLU A 49 -26.94 -22.60 7.24
C GLU A 49 -26.16 -23.27 6.09
N LEU A 50 -24.82 -23.31 6.16
CA LEU A 50 -23.98 -23.93 5.13
C LEU A 50 -23.64 -25.38 5.49
N PRO A 51 -23.60 -26.31 4.51
CA PRO A 51 -23.46 -27.75 4.78
C PRO A 51 -22.03 -28.18 5.17
N PHE A 52 -21.13 -27.25 5.51
CA PHE A 52 -19.72 -27.51 5.81
C PHE A 52 -19.23 -26.67 7.00
N ASP A 53 -18.56 -27.33 7.94
CA ASP A 53 -17.98 -26.76 9.17
C ASP A 53 -16.55 -26.26 8.88
N THR A 54 -16.45 -25.25 8.00
CA THR A 54 -15.17 -24.69 7.58
C THR A 54 -15.25 -23.17 7.62
N SER A 55 -14.14 -22.54 8.01
CA SER A 55 -14.01 -21.09 7.95
C SER A 55 -14.07 -20.61 6.50
N ILE A 56 -14.99 -19.69 6.20
CA ILE A 56 -15.23 -19.19 4.85
C ILE A 56 -14.89 -17.71 4.80
N LEU A 57 -14.30 -17.27 3.68
CA LEU A 57 -14.16 -15.85 3.39
C LEU A 57 -15.52 -15.29 2.97
N ASN A 58 -16.02 -14.31 3.71
CA ASN A 58 -17.24 -13.60 3.36
C ASN A 58 -16.86 -12.33 2.60
N GLN A 59 -17.34 -12.21 1.36
CA GLN A 59 -17.17 -11.02 0.55
C GLN A 59 -18.53 -10.34 0.37
N ILE A 60 -18.72 -9.20 1.03
CA ILE A 60 -19.96 -8.42 0.98
C ILE A 60 -19.73 -7.22 0.06
N THR A 61 -20.62 -7.03 -0.93
CA THR A 61 -20.52 -5.96 -1.92
C THR A 61 -21.86 -5.25 -2.14
N SER A 62 -21.84 -3.97 -2.50
CA SER A 62 -23.05 -3.24 -2.90
C SER A 62 -23.56 -3.70 -4.27
N LEU A 63 -24.85 -3.47 -4.55
CA LEU A 63 -25.44 -3.72 -5.87
C LEU A 63 -24.74 -2.92 -6.98
N LYS A 64 -24.47 -1.63 -6.76
CA LYS A 64 -23.81 -0.79 -7.76
C LYS A 64 -22.38 -1.26 -8.03
N LEU A 65 -21.64 -1.65 -6.99
CA LEU A 65 -20.28 -2.19 -7.18
C LEU A 65 -20.30 -3.51 -7.97
N SER A 66 -21.22 -4.42 -7.64
CA SER A 66 -21.44 -5.66 -8.40
C SER A 66 -21.78 -5.37 -9.86
N TYR A 67 -22.61 -4.35 -10.12
CA TYR A 67 -22.95 -3.91 -11.47
C TYR A 67 -21.73 -3.35 -12.20
N ALA A 68 -20.94 -2.47 -11.57
CA ALA A 68 -19.74 -1.89 -12.16
C ALA A 68 -18.71 -2.96 -12.54
N MET A 69 -18.51 -3.96 -11.69
CA MET A 69 -17.63 -5.11 -11.96
C MET A 69 -18.09 -5.90 -13.19
N GLN A 70 -19.39 -6.16 -13.33
CA GLN A 70 -19.93 -6.83 -14.52
C GLN A 70 -19.80 -5.96 -15.78
N LEU A 71 -20.02 -4.65 -15.65
CA LEU A 71 -19.96 -3.70 -16.76
C LEU A 71 -18.57 -3.66 -17.41
N ILE A 72 -17.51 -3.53 -16.61
CA ILE A 72 -16.15 -3.47 -17.14
C ILE A 72 -15.73 -4.81 -17.78
N VAL A 73 -16.09 -5.94 -17.16
CA VAL A 73 -15.80 -7.28 -17.71
C VAL A 73 -16.51 -7.51 -19.04
N MET A 74 -17.80 -7.15 -19.14
CA MET A 74 -18.57 -7.29 -20.37
C MET A 74 -18.02 -6.38 -21.48
N SER A 75 -17.68 -5.14 -21.14
CA SER A 75 -17.09 -4.16 -22.08
C SER A 75 -15.75 -4.63 -22.63
N LEU A 76 -14.89 -5.17 -21.75
CA LEU A 76 -13.64 -5.80 -22.14
C LEU A 76 -13.85 -7.00 -23.07
N GLY A 77 -14.86 -7.82 -22.81
CA GLY A 77 -15.25 -8.94 -23.68
C GLY A 77 -15.59 -8.48 -25.10
N VAL A 78 -16.33 -7.38 -25.24
CA VAL A 78 -16.69 -6.79 -26.54
C VAL A 78 -15.45 -6.22 -27.25
N MET A 79 -14.56 -5.56 -26.50
CA MET A 79 -13.38 -4.90 -27.04
C MET A 79 -12.21 -5.83 -27.37
N LYS A 80 -12.15 -7.03 -26.77
CA LYS A 80 -11.03 -7.97 -26.88
C LYS A 80 -10.60 -8.23 -28.33
N SER A 81 -11.54 -8.23 -29.27
CA SER A 81 -11.27 -8.44 -30.70
C SER A 81 -10.71 -7.21 -31.44
N LYS A 82 -10.91 -6.00 -30.90
CA LYS A 82 -10.59 -4.73 -31.56
C LYS A 82 -9.27 -4.13 -31.08
N ASN A 83 -8.97 -4.21 -29.77
CA ASN A 83 -7.89 -3.44 -29.13
C ASN A 83 -6.93 -4.31 -28.30
N SER A 84 -6.70 -5.57 -28.68
CA SER A 84 -6.03 -6.58 -27.84
C SER A 84 -4.62 -6.22 -27.35
N SER A 85 -3.93 -5.29 -28.02
CA SER A 85 -2.55 -4.86 -27.67
C SER A 85 -2.44 -3.37 -27.34
N ALA A 86 -3.55 -2.62 -27.36
CA ALA A 86 -3.52 -1.17 -27.14
C ALA A 86 -3.02 -0.82 -25.73
N PHE A 87 -3.32 -1.68 -24.74
CA PHE A 87 -2.97 -1.50 -23.34
C PHE A 87 -1.65 -2.19 -22.94
N ASP A 88 -0.92 -2.77 -23.90
CA ASP A 88 0.31 -3.47 -23.59
C ASP A 88 1.37 -2.52 -23.04
N VAL A 89 1.92 -2.86 -21.87
CA VAL A 89 3.00 -2.11 -21.23
C VAL A 89 4.26 -2.96 -21.08
N LYS A 90 5.39 -2.30 -20.83
CA LYS A 90 6.64 -2.93 -20.43
C LYS A 90 7.40 -2.05 -19.45
N TRP A 91 8.15 -2.69 -18.56
CA TRP A 91 9.13 -2.04 -17.73
C TRP A 91 10.39 -1.73 -18.53
N VAL A 92 10.94 -0.53 -18.36
CA VAL A 92 12.19 -0.09 -18.95
C VAL A 92 13.05 0.60 -17.88
N PRO A 93 14.39 0.45 -17.92
CA PRO A 93 15.26 1.13 -16.96
C PRO A 93 15.18 2.65 -17.12
N ILE A 94 15.05 3.38 -16.02
CA ILE A 94 15.26 4.83 -15.96
C ILE A 94 16.74 5.11 -15.70
N ASN A 95 17.30 4.42 -14.71
CA ASN A 95 18.69 4.49 -14.28
C ASN A 95 19.16 3.09 -13.80
N SER A 96 20.26 3.03 -13.05
CA SER A 96 20.77 1.78 -12.47
C SER A 96 19.78 1.15 -11.48
N SER A 97 19.06 1.98 -10.72
CA SER A 97 18.28 1.64 -9.53
C SER A 97 16.81 1.38 -9.80
N PHE A 98 16.22 2.11 -10.75
CA PHE A 98 14.77 2.14 -10.96
C PHE A 98 14.34 1.89 -12.40
N ASN A 99 13.21 1.21 -12.54
CA ASN A 99 12.44 1.03 -13.77
C ASN A 99 11.24 1.98 -13.80
N LYS A 100 10.74 2.21 -15.01
CA LYS A 100 9.40 2.79 -15.26
C LYS A 100 8.62 1.94 -16.23
N LEU A 101 7.32 2.11 -16.21
CA LEU A 101 6.38 1.52 -17.14
C LEU A 101 6.22 2.41 -18.37
N VAL A 102 6.14 1.80 -19.54
CA VAL A 102 5.83 2.48 -20.81
C VAL A 102 4.88 1.64 -21.64
N TYR A 103 3.99 2.30 -22.38
CA TYR A 103 3.16 1.62 -23.38
C TYR A 103 4.01 1.14 -24.57
N LYS A 104 3.73 -0.08 -25.05
CA LYS A 104 4.43 -0.66 -26.20
C LYS A 104 3.99 -0.03 -27.53
N ASN A 105 2.71 0.34 -27.64
CA ASN A 105 2.06 0.70 -28.90
C ASN A 105 1.56 2.15 -28.93
N GLY A 106 2.27 3.06 -28.25
CA GLY A 106 1.85 4.46 -28.09
C GLY A 106 0.80 4.64 -26.99
N THR A 107 0.35 5.87 -26.79
CA THR A 107 -0.61 6.21 -25.72
C THR A 107 -2.00 5.63 -26.05
N PRO A 108 -2.68 4.94 -25.11
CA PRO A 108 -3.92 4.23 -25.40
C PRO A 108 -5.18 5.09 -25.28
N ASN A 109 -5.09 6.42 -25.41
CA ASN A 109 -6.22 7.33 -25.13
C ASN A 109 -7.47 6.98 -25.94
N ASP A 110 -7.34 6.80 -27.25
CA ASP A 110 -8.47 6.43 -28.12
C ASP A 110 -9.09 5.08 -27.72
N ALA A 111 -8.28 4.14 -27.23
CA ALA A 111 -8.77 2.85 -26.75
C ALA A 111 -9.46 2.95 -25.39
N ILE A 112 -9.01 3.85 -24.51
CA ILE A 112 -9.68 4.17 -23.24
C ILE A 112 -11.01 4.86 -23.52
N ASP A 113 -11.06 5.85 -24.40
CA ASP A 113 -12.29 6.54 -24.78
C ASP A 113 -13.31 5.55 -25.36
N SER A 114 -12.88 4.67 -26.26
CA SER A 114 -13.72 3.61 -26.82
C SER A 114 -14.25 2.62 -25.76
N LEU A 115 -13.49 2.37 -24.69
CA LEU A 115 -13.94 1.57 -23.56
C LEU A 115 -15.05 2.28 -22.78
N TYR A 116 -14.87 3.56 -22.47
CA TYR A 116 -15.89 4.36 -21.79
C TYR A 116 -17.18 4.48 -22.62
N GLU A 117 -17.08 4.67 -23.93
CA GLU A 117 -18.24 4.66 -24.83
C GLU A 117 -18.94 3.29 -24.83
N THR A 118 -18.18 2.20 -24.83
CA THR A 118 -18.72 0.83 -24.77
C THR A 118 -19.43 0.59 -23.43
N MET A 119 -18.82 0.99 -22.31
CA MET A 119 -19.42 0.91 -20.98
C MET A 119 -20.73 1.71 -20.92
N ALA A 120 -20.73 2.95 -21.40
CA ALA A 120 -21.94 3.77 -21.45
C ALA A 120 -23.05 3.10 -22.28
N SER A 121 -22.73 2.60 -23.48
CA SER A 121 -23.70 1.91 -24.34
C SER A 121 -24.27 0.64 -23.70
N ILE A 122 -23.45 -0.14 -22.99
CA ILE A 122 -23.91 -1.36 -22.32
C ILE A 122 -24.80 -0.99 -21.13
N ALA A 123 -24.43 0.03 -20.34
CA ALA A 123 -25.23 0.50 -19.22
C ALA A 123 -26.63 0.94 -19.66
N GLU A 124 -26.71 1.79 -20.69
CA GLU A 124 -27.98 2.30 -21.24
C GLU A 124 -28.86 1.20 -21.88
N SER A 125 -28.26 0.07 -22.27
CA SER A 125 -29.03 -1.04 -22.85
C SER A 125 -29.88 -1.81 -21.82
N GLY A 126 -29.55 -1.70 -20.53
CA GLY A 126 -30.20 -2.46 -19.47
C GLY A 126 -29.98 -3.98 -19.53
N ILE A 127 -28.95 -4.42 -20.27
CA ILE A 127 -28.63 -5.85 -20.44
C ILE A 127 -28.05 -6.47 -19.16
N ILE A 128 -27.25 -5.70 -18.42
CA ILE A 128 -26.73 -6.11 -17.11
C ILE A 128 -27.83 -5.90 -16.07
N ARG A 129 -28.06 -6.92 -15.26
CA ARG A 129 -29.04 -6.88 -14.17
C ARG A 129 -28.42 -7.49 -12.94
N VAL A 130 -28.52 -6.78 -11.83
CA VAL A 130 -28.07 -7.23 -10.51
C VAL A 130 -29.26 -7.36 -9.57
N SER A 131 -29.14 -8.29 -8.63
CA SER A 131 -30.14 -8.58 -7.61
C SER A 131 -29.42 -8.87 -6.30
N GLU A 132 -30.05 -8.54 -5.17
CA GLU A 132 -29.52 -8.91 -3.87
C GLU A 132 -29.53 -10.43 -3.69
N GLY A 133 -28.58 -10.94 -2.92
CA GLY A 133 -28.50 -12.35 -2.58
C GLY A 133 -27.09 -12.79 -2.25
N TYR A 134 -26.90 -14.10 -2.12
CA TYR A 134 -25.59 -14.69 -1.91
C TYR A 134 -25.31 -15.82 -2.89
N SER A 135 -24.02 -16.07 -3.13
CA SER A 135 -23.53 -17.19 -3.92
C SER A 135 -22.22 -17.70 -3.35
N VAL A 136 -21.94 -18.99 -3.53
CA VAL A 136 -20.67 -19.58 -3.12
C VAL A 136 -19.78 -19.75 -4.35
N SER A 137 -18.55 -19.32 -4.22
CA SER A 137 -17.49 -19.50 -5.22
C SER A 137 -16.24 -20.04 -4.55
N THR A 138 -15.23 -20.36 -5.35
CA THR A 138 -13.90 -20.73 -4.86
C THR A 138 -12.89 -19.74 -5.40
N GLU A 139 -12.11 -19.13 -4.51
CA GLU A 139 -10.94 -18.37 -4.89
C GLU A 139 -9.71 -19.26 -4.90
N TYR A 140 -8.89 -19.07 -5.93
CA TYR A 140 -7.54 -19.60 -6.01
C TYR A 140 -6.60 -18.41 -5.84
N GLN A 141 -5.60 -18.52 -4.96
CA GLN A 141 -4.58 -17.49 -4.90
C GLN A 141 -3.78 -17.52 -6.21
N ILE A 142 -3.70 -16.40 -6.90
CA ILE A 142 -2.84 -16.27 -8.08
C ILE A 142 -1.43 -16.07 -7.53
N THR A 143 -0.57 -17.08 -7.71
CA THR A 143 0.86 -16.94 -7.43
C THR A 143 1.54 -16.51 -8.71
N ASP A 144 2.30 -15.41 -8.68
CA ASP A 144 3.15 -14.86 -9.73
C ASP A 144 2.85 -15.34 -11.16
N SER A 145 2.12 -14.52 -11.92
CA SER A 145 2.00 -14.75 -13.36
C SER A 145 2.13 -13.46 -14.14
N THR A 146 2.93 -13.53 -15.21
CA THR A 146 2.93 -12.49 -16.23
C THR A 146 1.74 -12.68 -17.16
N PHE A 147 1.32 -11.62 -17.85
CA PHE A 147 0.23 -11.63 -18.83
C PHE A 147 0.44 -12.66 -19.98
N ILE A 148 1.65 -13.21 -20.12
CA ILE A 148 2.05 -14.13 -21.19
C ILE A 148 1.88 -15.60 -20.79
N ASP A 149 2.11 -15.95 -19.52
CA ASP A 149 2.10 -17.34 -19.05
C ASP A 149 0.73 -17.78 -18.50
N GLY A 150 -0.17 -16.83 -18.24
CA GLY A 150 -1.46 -17.06 -17.61
C GLY A 150 -1.33 -17.33 -16.10
N PRO A 151 -2.39 -17.09 -15.32
CA PRO A 151 -2.35 -17.23 -13.86
C PRO A 151 -2.04 -18.66 -13.41
N SER A 152 -0.96 -18.85 -12.64
CA SER A 152 -0.77 -20.04 -11.80
C SER A 152 -1.66 -19.93 -10.57
N LEU A 153 -2.50 -20.95 -10.37
CA LEU A 153 -3.46 -21.03 -9.27
C LEU A 153 -2.85 -21.84 -8.12
N SER A 154 -2.95 -21.35 -6.89
CA SER A 154 -2.59 -22.14 -5.71
C SER A 154 -3.46 -23.40 -5.63
N MET A 155 -2.89 -24.50 -5.14
CA MET A 155 -3.57 -25.81 -5.11
C MET A 155 -4.62 -25.93 -3.98
N THR A 156 -4.78 -24.89 -3.14
CA THR A 156 -5.68 -24.90 -1.99
C THR A 156 -6.81 -23.90 -2.23
N PRO A 157 -7.95 -24.32 -2.84
CA PRO A 157 -9.08 -23.42 -3.05
C PRO A 157 -9.70 -23.02 -1.72
N ALA A 158 -9.91 -21.72 -1.53
CA ALA A 158 -10.65 -21.20 -0.38
C ALA A 158 -12.11 -20.95 -0.80
N PRO A 159 -13.12 -21.51 -0.09
CA PRO A 159 -14.50 -21.15 -0.36
C PRO A 159 -14.73 -19.69 -0.01
N VAL A 160 -15.44 -18.98 -0.89
CA VAL A 160 -15.85 -17.59 -0.72
C VAL A 160 -17.36 -17.48 -0.83
N LEU A 161 -17.98 -16.94 0.21
CA LEU A 161 -19.38 -16.59 0.24
C LEU A 161 -19.52 -15.13 -0.22
N ASN A 162 -19.99 -14.94 -1.46
CA ASN A 162 -20.25 -13.63 -2.03
C ASN A 162 -21.66 -13.20 -1.67
N ILE A 163 -21.79 -12.05 -1.02
CA ILE A 163 -23.05 -11.44 -0.59
C ILE A 163 -23.20 -10.10 -1.31
N ILE A 164 -24.36 -9.87 -1.91
CA ILE A 164 -24.72 -8.65 -2.61
C ILE A 164 -25.93 -8.03 -1.90
N ILE A 165 -25.82 -6.76 -1.52
CA ILE A 165 -26.83 -6.03 -0.76
C ILE A 165 -27.15 -4.67 -1.39
N ASP A 166 -28.40 -4.21 -1.23
CA ASP A 166 -28.88 -2.91 -1.71
C ASP A 166 -28.52 -1.78 -0.73
N THR A 167 -27.22 -1.55 -0.53
CA THR A 167 -26.67 -0.42 0.22
C THR A 167 -25.35 0.05 -0.38
N ASP A 168 -25.21 1.37 -0.53
CA ASP A 168 -23.96 2.01 -0.93
C ASP A 168 -22.92 2.03 0.21
N ASP A 169 -23.30 1.64 1.43
CA ASP A 169 -22.39 1.52 2.58
C ASP A 169 -22.57 0.14 3.24
N VAL A 170 -21.72 -0.80 2.83
CA VAL A 170 -21.79 -2.19 3.30
C VAL A 170 -21.35 -2.33 4.77
N LYS A 171 -20.56 -1.38 5.31
CA LYS A 171 -20.13 -1.39 6.72
C LYS A 171 -21.32 -1.26 7.67
N LYS A 172 -22.34 -0.48 7.28
CA LYS A 172 -23.56 -0.30 8.09
C LYS A 172 -24.38 -1.59 8.23
N ASP A 173 -24.40 -2.45 7.21
CA ASP A 173 -25.25 -3.64 7.21
C ASP A 173 -24.56 -4.87 7.82
N TYR A 174 -23.22 -4.90 7.85
CA TYR A 174 -22.46 -6.01 8.42
C TYR A 174 -22.85 -6.35 9.88
N GLY A 175 -23.20 -5.34 10.70
CA GLY A 175 -23.60 -5.53 12.09
C GLY A 175 -25.02 -6.08 12.31
N ALA A 176 -25.82 -6.32 11.26
CA ALA A 176 -27.25 -6.60 11.38
C ALA A 176 -27.62 -8.07 11.68
N HIS A 177 -26.68 -8.87 12.20
CA HIS A 177 -26.82 -10.21 12.78
C HIS A 177 -27.45 -11.38 11.99
N ASP A 178 -27.89 -11.20 10.74
CA ASP A 178 -28.22 -12.36 9.88
C ASP A 178 -28.19 -11.96 8.40
N LEU A 179 -27.00 -12.03 7.78
CA LEU A 179 -26.81 -11.75 6.36
C LEU A 179 -27.26 -12.90 5.45
N LEU A 180 -27.52 -14.11 5.96
CA LEU A 180 -27.92 -15.25 5.13
C LEU A 180 -29.43 -15.47 5.09
N SER A 181 -30.18 -14.83 5.98
CA SER A 181 -31.64 -14.82 6.01
C SER A 181 -32.25 -14.65 4.63
N TRP A 182 -32.89 -15.70 4.13
CA TRP A 182 -33.52 -15.67 2.81
C TRP A 182 -34.60 -14.59 2.68
N ASN A 183 -35.23 -14.22 3.79
CA ASN A 183 -36.29 -13.20 3.86
C ASN A 183 -35.75 -11.76 3.81
N ARG A 184 -34.43 -11.56 3.90
CA ARG A 184 -33.77 -10.23 3.85
C ARG A 184 -33.76 -9.66 2.43
N TYR A 185 -33.51 -10.51 1.44
CA TYR A 185 -33.17 -10.07 0.08
C TYR A 185 -34.40 -9.71 -0.76
N LYS A 186 -34.45 -8.46 -1.24
CA LYS A 186 -35.42 -8.03 -2.26
C LYS A 186 -34.86 -8.40 -3.63
N ARG A 187 -35.28 -9.56 -4.15
CA ARG A 187 -34.87 -10.11 -5.45
C ARG A 187 -35.52 -9.38 -6.62
N LYS A 188 -35.25 -8.09 -6.73
CA LYS A 188 -35.65 -7.29 -7.88
C LYS A 188 -34.41 -7.08 -8.73
N ASP A 189 -34.49 -7.51 -9.98
CA ASP A 189 -33.47 -7.20 -10.97
C ASP A 189 -33.44 -5.68 -11.22
N ILE A 190 -32.29 -5.08 -10.94
CA ILE A 190 -32.00 -3.66 -11.12
C ILE A 190 -30.90 -3.51 -12.17
N SER A 191 -31.02 -2.47 -13.00
CA SER A 191 -29.95 -1.97 -13.87
C SER A 191 -29.76 -0.49 -13.58
N TYR A 192 -28.57 0.01 -13.86
CA TYR A 192 -28.20 1.42 -13.68
C TYR A 192 -27.87 2.06 -15.04
N GLY A 193 -28.22 3.34 -15.21
CA GLY A 193 -27.76 4.14 -16.34
C GLY A 193 -26.29 4.54 -16.19
N TRP A 194 -25.69 5.04 -17.27
CA TRP A 194 -24.26 5.42 -17.24
C TRP A 194 -23.97 6.52 -16.22
N ASP A 195 -24.84 7.52 -16.12
CA ASP A 195 -24.69 8.64 -15.18
C ASP A 195 -24.76 8.21 -13.71
N GLU A 196 -25.38 7.07 -13.40
CA GLU A 196 -25.47 6.54 -12.03
C GLU A 196 -24.21 5.75 -11.63
N ILE A 197 -23.41 5.28 -12.59
CA ILE A 197 -22.30 4.35 -12.35
C ILE A 197 -20.93 4.86 -12.80
N LYS A 198 -20.85 5.87 -13.68
CA LYS A 198 -19.59 6.32 -14.29
C LYS A 198 -18.49 6.66 -13.28
N ASP A 199 -18.84 7.19 -12.11
CA ASP A 199 -17.89 7.61 -11.08
C ASP A 199 -17.22 6.43 -10.37
N TYR A 200 -17.68 5.19 -10.58
CA TYR A 200 -17.03 3.98 -10.07
C TYR A 200 -15.70 3.73 -10.79
N PHE A 201 -15.54 4.26 -11.99
CA PHE A 201 -14.38 3.99 -12.84
C PHE A 201 -13.40 5.15 -12.83
N THR A 202 -12.13 4.85 -12.63
CA THR A 202 -11.03 5.83 -12.71
C THR A 202 -10.00 5.37 -13.74
N THR A 203 -9.50 6.31 -14.54
CA THR A 203 -8.40 6.04 -15.47
C THR A 203 -7.07 6.13 -14.72
N LEU A 204 -6.24 5.12 -14.90
CA LEU A 204 -4.91 5.02 -14.28
C LEU A 204 -3.85 5.62 -15.18
N SER A 205 -2.99 6.43 -14.58
CA SER A 205 -1.72 6.82 -15.20
C SER A 205 -0.73 5.65 -15.19
N LEU A 206 0.37 5.78 -15.95
CA LEU A 206 1.48 4.84 -15.84
C LEU A 206 2.05 4.82 -14.42
N LYS A 207 2.10 5.97 -13.73
CA LYS A 207 2.55 6.06 -12.34
C LYS A 207 1.65 5.29 -11.39
N ASP A 208 0.34 5.37 -11.60
CA ASP A 208 -0.61 4.58 -10.80
C ASP A 208 -0.32 3.08 -10.97
N MET A 209 -0.20 2.63 -12.23
CA MET A 209 0.14 1.24 -12.51
C MET A 209 1.55 0.85 -12.07
N GLU A 210 2.51 1.77 -11.94
CA GLU A 210 3.82 1.50 -11.38
C GLU A 210 3.72 1.25 -9.87
N LEU A 211 3.03 2.13 -9.14
CA LEU A 211 2.85 2.04 -7.68
C LEU A 211 2.00 0.84 -7.25
N LEU A 212 1.09 0.38 -8.11
CA LEU A 212 0.36 -0.88 -7.92
C LEU A 212 1.23 -2.14 -8.08
N HIS A 213 2.42 -2.00 -8.67
CA HIS A 213 3.40 -3.08 -8.92
C HIS A 213 4.78 -2.62 -8.46
N GLY A 214 4.82 -2.07 -7.25
CA GLY A 214 5.98 -1.38 -6.71
C GLY A 214 7.25 -2.23 -6.74
N GLU A 215 7.13 -3.54 -6.52
CA GLU A 215 8.25 -4.48 -6.52
C GLU A 215 9.08 -4.45 -7.81
N LYS A 216 8.46 -4.09 -8.95
CA LYS A 216 9.13 -3.99 -10.26
C LYS A 216 9.73 -2.62 -10.54
N ILE A 217 9.44 -1.60 -9.73
CA ILE A 217 10.11 -0.29 -9.81
C ILE A 217 11.58 -0.49 -9.48
N ASN A 218 11.91 -1.30 -8.49
CA ASN A 218 13.27 -1.51 -8.03
C ASN A 218 14.06 -2.48 -8.94
N ARG A 219 15.37 -2.25 -9.07
CA ARG A 219 16.31 -3.03 -9.90
C ARG A 219 17.31 -3.81 -9.04
N PHE A 220 16.83 -4.46 -7.98
CA PHE A 220 17.66 -5.31 -7.13
C PHE A 220 18.33 -6.44 -7.93
N THR A 221 19.61 -6.65 -7.65
CA THR A 221 20.44 -7.67 -8.28
C THR A 221 21.23 -8.47 -7.23
N GLU A 222 21.85 -9.58 -7.66
CA GLU A 222 22.71 -10.38 -6.77
C GLU A 222 23.89 -9.60 -6.17
N LYS A 223 24.32 -8.50 -6.80
CA LYS A 223 25.42 -7.67 -6.30
C LYS A 223 25.03 -6.93 -5.02
N ASP A 224 23.77 -6.56 -4.91
CA ASP A 224 23.23 -5.74 -3.82
C ASP A 224 23.13 -6.56 -2.53
N ILE A 225 22.91 -7.88 -2.62
CA ILE A 225 22.85 -8.81 -1.48
C ILE A 225 24.02 -8.63 -0.50
N SER A 226 25.22 -8.36 -1.02
CA SER A 226 26.41 -8.17 -0.19
C SER A 226 26.35 -6.91 0.68
N LEU A 227 25.76 -5.83 0.17
CA LEU A 227 25.55 -4.59 0.89
C LEU A 227 24.55 -4.78 2.02
N PHE A 228 23.42 -5.44 1.76
CA PHE A 228 22.40 -5.71 2.77
C PHE A 228 22.93 -6.52 3.93
N LYS A 229 23.64 -7.62 3.66
CA LYS A 229 24.31 -8.42 4.71
C LYS A 229 25.31 -7.59 5.52
N ALA A 230 26.00 -6.65 4.90
CA ALA A 230 26.94 -5.78 5.60
C ALA A 230 26.21 -4.77 6.50
N CYS A 231 25.09 -4.22 6.04
CA CYS A 231 24.21 -3.35 6.82
C CYS A 231 23.60 -4.09 8.02
N ASP A 232 23.09 -5.31 7.86
CA ASP A 232 22.53 -6.13 8.95
C ASP A 232 23.55 -6.39 10.06
N ASN A 233 24.82 -6.54 9.69
CA ASN A 233 25.92 -6.77 10.64
C ASN A 233 26.57 -5.47 11.14
N LEU A 234 26.13 -4.30 10.65
CA LEU A 234 26.75 -3.00 10.91
C LEU A 234 28.27 -3.00 10.67
N ASP A 235 28.70 -3.72 9.63
CA ASP A 235 30.09 -3.85 9.23
C ASP A 235 30.44 -2.81 8.15
N ILE A 236 30.97 -1.67 8.61
CA ILE A 236 31.37 -0.56 7.75
C ILE A 236 32.39 -0.94 6.68
N ASP A 237 33.30 -1.88 6.95
CA ASP A 237 34.33 -2.28 5.99
C ASP A 237 33.71 -3.17 4.90
N ALA A 238 32.78 -4.05 5.27
CA ALA A 238 32.01 -4.81 4.30
C ALA A 238 31.08 -3.92 3.44
N ILE A 239 30.47 -2.88 4.03
CA ILE A 239 29.68 -1.87 3.30
C ILE A 239 30.56 -1.18 2.25
N ARG A 240 31.78 -0.75 2.63
CA ARG A 240 32.76 -0.13 1.71
C ARG A 240 33.04 -1.05 0.53
N ILE A 241 33.36 -2.32 0.80
CA ILE A 241 33.68 -3.31 -0.24
C ILE A 241 32.49 -3.54 -1.17
N ALA A 242 31.27 -3.65 -0.64
CA ALA A 242 30.06 -3.86 -1.44
C ALA A 242 29.79 -2.68 -2.38
N ILE A 243 29.90 -1.45 -1.88
CA ILE A 243 29.73 -0.24 -2.70
C ILE A 243 30.82 -0.13 -3.76
N GLU A 244 32.08 -0.44 -3.43
CA GLU A 244 33.19 -0.49 -4.40
C GLU A 244 32.99 -1.57 -5.49
N ALA A 245 32.34 -2.68 -5.14
CA ALA A 245 31.93 -3.72 -6.08
C ALA A 245 30.71 -3.33 -6.96
N GLY A 246 30.13 -2.15 -6.72
CA GLY A 246 29.01 -1.60 -7.47
C GLY A 246 27.64 -2.04 -6.96
N ALA A 247 27.51 -2.38 -5.68
CA ALA A 247 26.21 -2.52 -5.04
C ALA A 247 25.49 -1.17 -5.02
N ASP A 248 24.18 -1.20 -5.25
CA ASP A 248 23.33 -0.02 -5.29
C ASP A 248 22.82 0.34 -3.90
N VAL A 249 23.17 1.54 -3.44
CA VAL A 249 22.76 2.07 -2.14
C VAL A 249 21.28 2.46 -2.08
N LEU A 250 20.59 2.52 -3.22
CA LEU A 250 19.15 2.75 -3.35
C LEU A 250 18.37 1.47 -3.64
N ALA A 251 19.04 0.31 -3.63
CA ALA A 251 18.36 -0.96 -3.81
C ALA A 251 17.35 -1.21 -2.68
N ILE A 252 16.28 -1.92 -3.02
CA ILE A 252 15.29 -2.41 -2.06
C ILE A 252 15.34 -3.95 -2.09
N ASP A 253 15.47 -4.62 -0.95
CA ASP A 253 15.47 -6.08 -0.93
C ASP A 253 14.06 -6.69 -1.11
N GLN A 254 13.98 -8.01 -1.07
CA GLN A 254 12.73 -8.75 -1.23
C GLN A 254 11.70 -8.50 -0.11
N ASP A 255 12.16 -8.04 1.06
CA ASP A 255 11.32 -7.75 2.22
C ASP A 255 10.88 -6.28 2.21
N GLY A 256 11.42 -5.46 1.31
CA GLY A 256 11.16 -4.02 1.26
C GLY A 256 12.18 -3.18 2.02
N GLY A 257 13.29 -3.77 2.47
CA GLY A 257 14.32 -3.09 3.23
C GLY A 257 15.19 -2.25 2.32
N THR A 258 15.63 -1.10 2.79
CA THR A 258 16.73 -0.32 2.18
C THR A 258 18.01 -0.54 2.97
N PRO A 259 19.20 -0.23 2.42
CA PRO A 259 20.46 -0.31 3.17
C PRO A 259 20.44 0.51 4.47
N VAL A 260 19.79 1.68 4.47
CA VAL A 260 19.65 2.52 5.67
C VAL A 260 18.68 1.88 6.66
N TYR A 261 17.53 1.37 6.19
CA TYR A 261 16.57 0.65 7.03
C TYR A 261 17.23 -0.52 7.74
N LYS A 262 17.99 -1.37 7.03
CA LYS A 262 18.71 -2.52 7.60
C LYS A 262 19.68 -2.14 8.72
N CYS A 263 20.34 -0.98 8.62
CA CYS A 263 21.18 -0.50 9.72
C CYS A 263 20.37 -0.15 10.98
N VAL A 264 19.15 0.37 10.82
CA VAL A 264 18.26 0.71 11.96
C VAL A 264 17.62 -0.56 12.54
N GLU A 265 17.09 -1.43 11.68
CA GLU A 265 16.50 -2.74 12.05
C GLU A 265 17.51 -3.61 12.83
N ALA A 266 18.78 -3.63 12.40
CA ALA A 266 19.83 -4.36 13.11
C ALA A 266 20.00 -3.91 14.57
N VAL A 267 19.70 -2.65 14.89
CA VAL A 267 19.66 -2.16 16.27
C VAL A 267 18.37 -2.62 16.96
N ALA A 268 17.21 -2.49 16.30
CA ALA A 268 15.91 -2.90 16.82
C ALA A 268 15.86 -4.38 17.24
N ASP A 269 16.34 -5.29 16.39
CA ASP A 269 16.42 -6.74 16.67
C ASP A 269 17.15 -7.02 17.99
N ASP A 270 18.17 -6.23 18.30
CA ASP A 270 18.96 -6.41 19.51
C ASP A 270 18.25 -5.92 20.77
N TYR A 271 17.30 -4.99 20.65
CA TYR A 271 16.44 -4.53 21.74
C TYR A 271 15.25 -5.47 21.96
N LEU A 272 14.72 -6.10 20.91
CA LEU A 272 13.58 -7.03 20.98
C LEU A 272 13.96 -8.43 21.53
N ASP A 273 15.26 -8.78 21.54
CA ASP A 273 15.76 -10.01 22.16
C ASP A 273 15.89 -9.87 23.70
N GLU A 274 14.74 -9.84 24.40
CA GLU A 274 14.58 -9.58 25.84
C GLU A 274 15.17 -10.64 26.80
N CYS A 275 16.14 -11.47 26.40
CA CYS A 275 16.61 -12.60 27.23
C CYS A 275 18.12 -12.76 27.38
N ASP A 276 18.96 -11.81 26.93
CA ASP A 276 20.41 -11.90 27.20
C ASP A 276 20.87 -11.00 28.38
N PRO A 277 20.98 -11.54 29.61
CA PRO A 277 21.52 -10.81 30.77
C PRO A 277 23.01 -10.43 30.63
N ARG A 278 23.66 -10.73 29.51
CA ARG A 278 25.05 -10.35 29.19
C ARG A 278 25.16 -9.09 28.32
N LYS A 279 24.06 -8.59 27.73
CA LYS A 279 24.10 -7.34 26.95
C LYS A 279 24.35 -6.17 27.91
N SER A 280 25.55 -5.61 27.86
CA SER A 280 25.90 -4.43 28.65
C SER A 280 25.39 -3.17 27.96
N MET A 281 25.15 -2.10 28.74
CA MET A 281 24.85 -0.76 28.18
C MET A 281 25.94 -0.31 27.18
N ASP A 282 27.20 -0.76 27.38
CA ASP A 282 28.32 -0.48 26.49
C ASP A 282 28.19 -1.18 25.12
N ASP A 283 27.53 -2.35 25.05
CA ASP A 283 27.30 -3.07 23.79
C ASP A 283 26.24 -2.36 22.93
N VAL A 284 25.19 -1.86 23.57
CA VAL A 284 24.13 -1.06 22.93
C VAL A 284 24.71 0.24 22.38
N GLU A 285 25.49 0.96 23.20
CA GLU A 285 26.13 2.22 22.79
C GLU A 285 27.09 2.02 21.60
N ARG A 286 27.87 0.93 21.63
CA ARG A 286 28.75 0.54 20.52
C ARG A 286 27.93 0.31 19.25
N LYS A 287 26.79 -0.38 19.34
CA LYS A 287 25.97 -0.72 18.18
C LYS A 287 25.29 0.51 17.57
N ILE A 288 24.76 1.41 18.40
CA ILE A 288 24.25 2.72 17.94
C ILE A 288 25.36 3.49 17.23
N SER A 289 26.57 3.53 17.80
CA SER A 289 27.72 4.19 17.19
C SER A 289 28.13 3.55 15.84
N GLN A 290 27.99 2.23 15.69
CA GLN A 290 28.25 1.52 14.44
C GLN A 290 27.17 1.82 13.40
N MET A 291 25.90 1.79 13.79
CA MET A 291 24.76 2.16 12.95
C MET A 291 24.93 3.58 12.41
N GLN A 292 25.23 4.56 13.26
CA GLN A 292 25.45 5.95 12.84
C GLN A 292 26.56 6.07 11.78
N LYS A 293 27.68 5.36 11.96
CA LYS A 293 28.78 5.36 10.98
C LYS A 293 28.39 4.70 9.66
N CYS A 294 27.63 3.62 9.71
CA CYS A 294 27.15 2.93 8.51
C CYS A 294 26.18 3.82 7.74
N VAL A 295 25.18 4.40 8.42
CA VAL A 295 24.23 5.34 7.82
C VAL A 295 24.96 6.55 7.23
N ASP A 296 25.88 7.17 7.97
CA ASP A 296 26.67 8.29 7.46
C ASP A 296 27.39 7.96 6.15
N TYR A 297 28.05 6.80 6.11
CA TYR A 297 28.77 6.36 4.93
C TYR A 297 27.83 6.07 3.75
N LEU A 298 26.67 5.44 4.00
CA LEU A 298 25.65 5.20 2.99
C LEU A 298 25.14 6.53 2.41
N LEU A 299 24.83 7.52 3.25
CA LEU A 299 24.37 8.84 2.83
C LEU A 299 25.44 9.60 2.03
N GLU A 300 26.71 9.53 2.44
CA GLU A 300 27.84 10.08 1.68
C GLU A 300 27.94 9.49 0.26
N HIS A 301 27.45 8.26 0.06
CA HIS A 301 27.44 7.55 -1.22
C HIS A 301 26.10 7.62 -1.95
N GLY A 302 25.18 8.45 -1.47
CA GLY A 302 23.92 8.75 -2.16
C GLY A 302 22.75 7.86 -1.80
N ALA A 303 22.82 7.11 -0.70
CA ALA A 303 21.64 6.50 -0.10
C ALA A 303 20.63 7.60 0.28
N ASP A 304 19.34 7.26 0.21
CA ASP A 304 18.28 8.13 0.71
C ASP A 304 17.77 7.63 2.06
N ILE A 305 17.76 8.54 3.03
CA ILE A 305 17.28 8.28 4.39
C ILE A 305 15.76 8.11 4.47
N ASN A 306 15.03 8.62 3.47
CA ASN A 306 13.57 8.55 3.41
C ASN A 306 13.07 7.36 2.57
N LEU A 307 13.95 6.65 1.86
CA LEU A 307 13.56 5.55 1.00
C LEU A 307 13.06 4.38 1.84
N TYR A 308 11.93 3.82 1.44
CA TYR A 308 11.37 2.59 1.98
C TYR A 308 10.91 1.72 0.81
N GLY A 309 10.86 0.42 1.04
CA GLY A 309 10.44 -0.55 0.03
C GLY A 309 8.98 -0.95 0.11
N PHE A 310 8.68 -2.06 -0.55
CA PHE A 310 7.32 -2.57 -0.73
C PHE A 310 7.06 -3.72 0.23
N GLY A 311 5.81 -3.96 0.62
CA GLY A 311 5.45 -5.19 1.34
C GLY A 311 5.59 -5.12 2.87
N CYS A 312 5.13 -4.01 3.47
CA CYS A 312 4.99 -3.80 4.92
C CYS A 312 6.22 -3.30 5.67
N LEU A 313 7.32 -2.94 5.01
CA LEU A 313 8.43 -2.24 5.68
C LEU A 313 8.27 -0.71 5.62
N CYS A 314 8.58 -0.09 6.74
CA CYS A 314 8.39 1.34 6.98
C CYS A 314 9.70 2.13 6.68
N THR A 315 9.68 3.46 6.77
CA THR A 315 10.89 4.27 6.61
C THR A 315 11.86 3.97 7.74
N PRO A 316 13.17 4.24 7.57
CA PRO A 316 14.12 4.16 8.68
C PRO A 316 13.67 4.97 9.92
N LEU A 317 12.97 6.09 9.71
CA LEU A 317 12.41 6.90 10.79
C LEU A 317 11.24 6.20 11.51
N CYS A 318 10.31 5.58 10.77
CA CYS A 318 9.23 4.79 11.36
C CYS A 318 9.78 3.59 12.15
N GLU A 319 10.81 2.91 11.65
CA GLU A 319 11.44 1.77 12.35
C GLU A 319 11.98 2.19 13.72
N SER A 320 12.54 3.41 13.80
CA SER A 320 13.06 3.95 15.06
C SER A 320 12.00 4.12 16.16
N VAL A 321 10.70 4.11 15.83
CA VAL A 321 9.61 4.15 16.82
C VAL A 321 9.60 2.89 17.69
N TYR A 322 10.08 1.75 17.19
CA TYR A 322 10.11 0.49 17.93
C TYR A 322 11.34 0.34 18.85
N ILE A 323 12.29 1.28 18.84
CA ILE A 323 13.55 1.15 19.56
C ILE A 323 13.58 2.09 20.77
N PRO A 324 13.62 1.62 22.03
CA PRO A 324 13.52 2.44 23.25
C PRO A 324 14.73 3.36 23.53
N ASP A 325 15.19 4.11 22.52
CA ASP A 325 16.27 5.08 22.51
C ASP A 325 16.00 6.17 21.46
N ALA A 326 15.49 7.32 21.92
CA ALA A 326 15.15 8.45 21.06
C ALA A 326 16.36 9.04 20.29
N ARG A 327 17.60 8.72 20.68
CA ARG A 327 18.82 9.20 19.99
C ARG A 327 18.91 8.66 18.56
N ILE A 328 18.31 7.51 18.27
CA ILE A 328 18.27 6.96 16.91
C ILE A 328 17.37 7.83 16.04
N MET A 329 16.16 8.14 16.52
CA MET A 329 15.22 9.04 15.85
C MET A 329 15.84 10.44 15.66
N GLU A 330 16.42 11.01 16.73
CA GLU A 330 17.11 12.30 16.66
C GLU A 330 18.24 12.29 15.62
N PHE A 331 19.05 11.22 15.58
CA PHE A 331 20.10 11.07 14.58
C PHE A 331 19.53 11.07 13.16
N LEU A 332 18.49 10.27 12.88
CA LEU A 332 17.88 10.20 11.55
C LEU A 332 17.30 11.56 11.14
N LEU A 333 16.55 12.23 12.02
CA LEU A 333 16.01 13.58 11.79
C LEU A 333 17.14 14.59 11.51
N SER A 334 18.24 14.53 12.26
CA SER A 334 19.41 15.40 12.06
C SER A 334 20.09 15.19 10.70
N ARG A 335 19.88 14.03 10.07
CA ARG A 335 20.40 13.68 8.74
C ARG A 335 19.39 13.88 7.62
N GLY A 336 18.26 14.52 7.91
CA GLY A 336 17.27 14.90 6.91
C GLY A 336 16.19 13.85 6.66
N ALA A 337 15.97 12.94 7.61
CA ALA A 337 14.72 12.18 7.63
C ALA A 337 13.54 13.16 7.76
N ASP A 338 12.62 13.10 6.81
CA ASP A 338 11.42 13.93 6.79
C ASP A 338 10.34 13.23 7.63
N PRO A 339 9.89 13.83 8.74
CA PRO A 339 8.90 13.22 9.62
C PRO A 339 7.52 13.07 8.97
N ASN A 340 7.28 13.73 7.84
CA ASN A 340 6.04 13.62 7.07
C ASN A 340 6.19 12.73 5.82
N TYR A 341 7.32 12.01 5.71
CA TYR A 341 7.50 11.04 4.63
C TYR A 341 6.83 9.72 5.00
N ASN A 342 5.61 9.56 4.53
CA ASN A 342 4.74 8.44 4.87
C ASN A 342 5.15 7.15 4.16
N THR A 343 4.99 6.05 4.88
CA THR A 343 5.14 4.69 4.38
C THR A 343 3.84 4.22 3.76
N ASP A 344 3.90 3.10 3.03
CA ASP A 344 2.71 2.32 2.69
C ASP A 344 2.21 1.58 3.95
N PHE A 345 1.76 2.37 4.94
CA PHE A 345 1.29 1.95 6.26
C PHE A 345 -0.04 1.17 6.19
N ASP A 346 -0.61 1.05 4.99
CA ASP A 346 -1.95 0.51 4.68
C ASP A 346 -2.07 -1.00 4.94
N SER A 347 -0.95 -1.74 5.01
CA SER A 347 -0.94 -3.16 5.37
C SER A 347 -0.85 -3.43 6.88
N MET A 348 -0.37 -2.47 7.68
CA MET A 348 -0.21 -2.62 9.14
C MET A 348 -1.39 -2.01 9.92
N CYS A 349 -2.01 -0.94 9.43
CA CYS A 349 -3.13 -0.30 10.13
C CYS A 349 -4.48 -0.88 9.69
N SER A 350 -5.11 -1.65 10.58
CA SER A 350 -6.41 -2.29 10.33
C SER A 350 -7.61 -1.32 10.30
N THR A 351 -7.38 -0.02 10.52
CA THR A 351 -8.40 1.04 10.52
C THR A 351 -8.28 1.91 9.26
N LYS A 352 -8.96 1.48 8.20
CA LYS A 352 -9.12 2.15 6.88
C LYS A 352 -9.70 3.58 6.89
N ASP A 353 -9.85 4.19 8.06
CA ASP A 353 -10.55 5.47 8.24
C ASP A 353 -9.59 6.67 8.43
N GLU A 354 -8.27 6.47 8.37
CA GLU A 354 -7.25 7.51 8.65
C GLU A 354 -6.37 7.86 7.42
N TRP A 355 -6.98 7.96 6.24
CA TRP A 355 -6.33 8.42 4.98
C TRP A 355 -5.80 9.87 5.01
N HIS A 356 -5.87 10.50 6.18
CA HIS A 356 -5.46 11.87 6.43
C HIS A 356 -4.18 11.96 7.25
N ILE A 357 -3.57 10.84 7.64
CA ILE A 357 -2.32 10.87 8.37
C ILE A 357 -1.23 11.45 7.47
N ARG A 358 -0.59 12.53 7.93
CA ARG A 358 0.52 13.18 7.24
C ARG A 358 1.89 12.74 7.76
N SER A 359 1.94 12.18 8.97
CA SER A 359 3.15 11.60 9.56
C SER A 359 2.84 10.21 10.11
N SER A 360 3.22 9.17 9.36
CA SER A 360 3.13 7.77 9.82
C SER A 360 3.90 7.56 11.12
N ALA A 361 5.12 8.11 11.23
CA ALA A 361 5.93 8.01 12.44
C ALA A 361 5.22 8.63 13.66
N LEU A 362 4.60 9.81 13.51
CA LEU A 362 3.86 10.44 14.61
C LEU A 362 2.61 9.65 14.98
N SER A 363 1.87 9.11 14.00
CA SER A 363 0.72 8.23 14.25
C SER A 363 1.13 6.98 15.02
N MET A 364 2.22 6.33 14.61
CA MET A 364 2.77 5.15 15.28
C MET A 364 3.12 5.45 16.73
N VAL A 365 3.78 6.58 17.02
CA VAL A 365 4.10 6.98 18.41
C VAL A 365 2.84 7.16 19.25
N TYR A 366 1.74 7.67 18.68
CA TYR A 366 0.45 7.78 19.37
C TYR A 366 -0.20 6.42 19.64
N ASP A 367 -0.16 5.49 18.68
CA ASP A 367 -0.75 4.16 18.84
C ASP A 367 0.07 3.28 19.81
N GLU A 368 1.39 3.38 19.73
CA GLU A 368 2.36 2.63 20.54
C GLU A 368 2.52 3.19 21.96
N LEU A 369 1.70 4.17 22.37
CA LEU A 369 1.63 4.71 23.75
C LEU A 369 1.49 3.61 24.83
N SER A 370 1.12 2.38 24.46
CA SER A 370 0.95 1.23 25.36
C SER A 370 2.07 0.17 25.38
N VAL A 371 2.97 0.09 24.38
CA VAL A 371 3.84 -1.10 24.21
C VAL A 371 5.25 -0.93 24.79
N VAL A 372 5.91 0.23 24.59
CA VAL A 372 7.34 0.42 24.91
C VAL A 372 7.58 1.37 26.11
N GLY A 373 6.53 2.11 26.53
CA GLY A 373 6.50 2.91 27.76
C GLY A 373 6.32 4.42 27.55
N GLU A 374 5.50 5.04 28.40
CA GLU A 374 5.01 6.44 28.24
C GLU A 374 6.12 7.48 28.07
N LYS A 375 7.23 7.40 28.83
CA LYS A 375 8.30 8.42 28.81
C LYS A 375 9.02 8.50 27.46
N TYR A 376 9.31 7.35 26.86
CA TYR A 376 10.05 7.27 25.61
C TYR A 376 9.22 7.79 24.43
N ASN A 377 7.95 7.42 24.40
CA ASN A 377 7.01 7.89 23.38
C ASN A 377 6.82 9.42 23.42
N GLU A 378 6.82 10.04 24.61
CA GLU A 378 6.75 11.50 24.71
C GLU A 378 8.02 12.18 24.17
N GLU A 379 9.22 11.66 24.44
CA GLU A 379 10.48 12.21 23.88
C GLU A 379 10.49 12.14 22.34
N GLN A 380 10.11 11.00 21.77
CA GLN A 380 10.01 10.84 20.32
C GLN A 380 8.97 11.74 19.68
N LYS A 381 7.81 11.88 20.33
CA LYS A 381 6.75 12.80 19.89
C LYS A 381 7.24 14.24 19.90
N GLU A 382 7.92 14.68 20.95
CA GLU A 382 8.52 16.02 21.00
C GLU A 382 9.54 16.23 19.87
N LEU A 383 10.39 15.22 19.58
CA LEU A 383 11.35 15.27 18.47
C LEU A 383 10.66 15.42 17.11
N LEU A 384 9.66 14.58 16.83
CA LEU A 384 8.90 14.62 15.58
C LEU A 384 8.23 15.99 15.40
N LEU A 385 7.51 16.48 16.41
CA LEU A 385 6.86 17.79 16.36
C LEU A 385 7.86 18.94 16.19
N ALA A 386 9.02 18.87 16.86
CA ALA A 386 10.09 19.87 16.72
C ALA A 386 10.70 19.91 15.31
N HIS A 387 10.64 18.79 14.58
CA HIS A 387 11.09 18.69 13.18
C HIS A 387 9.95 18.88 12.16
N GLY A 388 8.78 19.37 12.62
CA GLY A 388 7.67 19.74 11.74
C GLY A 388 6.76 18.58 11.35
N ALA A 389 6.73 17.50 12.14
CA ALA A 389 5.73 16.44 11.96
C ALA A 389 4.32 17.02 12.12
N GLU A 390 3.47 16.74 11.14
CA GLU A 390 2.05 17.07 11.18
C GLU A 390 1.30 15.74 11.20
N LEU A 391 0.45 15.53 12.21
CA LEU A 391 -0.29 14.29 12.29
C LEU A 391 -1.28 14.16 11.13
N PHE A 392 -1.86 15.28 10.69
CA PHE A 392 -2.90 15.28 9.67
C PHE A 392 -2.55 16.17 8.47
N ILE A 393 -3.10 15.83 7.30
CA ILE A 393 -3.03 16.67 6.10
C ILE A 393 -3.71 18.03 6.35
N ASP A 394 -3.13 19.10 5.82
CA ASP A 394 -3.69 20.45 5.92
C ASP A 394 -5.17 20.50 5.53
N GLY A 395 -5.97 21.14 6.39
CA GLY A 395 -7.41 21.26 6.23
C GLY A 395 -8.20 20.02 6.68
N PHE A 396 -7.57 18.89 7.02
CA PHE A 396 -8.31 17.77 7.60
C PHE A 396 -8.70 18.04 9.06
N ASN A 397 -9.98 17.87 9.38
CA ASN A 397 -10.46 17.90 10.75
C ASN A 397 -10.68 16.47 11.28
N PRO A 398 -9.83 15.98 12.20
CA PRO A 398 -9.92 14.62 12.72
C PRO A 398 -11.16 14.38 13.60
N LYS A 399 -11.80 15.44 14.09
CA LYS A 399 -13.04 15.33 14.88
C LYS A 399 -14.28 15.15 14.00
N THR A 400 -14.25 15.69 12.77
CA THR A 400 -15.39 15.63 11.85
C THR A 400 -15.19 14.61 10.73
N GLY A 401 -13.95 14.18 10.49
CA GLY A 401 -13.62 13.23 9.42
C GLY A 401 -13.71 13.84 8.01
N ASN A 402 -13.63 15.17 7.89
CA ASN A 402 -13.76 15.88 6.61
C ASN A 402 -12.60 16.87 6.36
N MET A 403 -12.37 17.17 5.08
CA MET A 403 -11.55 18.32 4.67
C MET A 403 -12.37 19.60 4.86
N GLU A 404 -11.87 20.51 5.69
CA GLU A 404 -12.41 21.82 5.98
C GLU A 404 -11.44 22.89 5.41
N GLU A 405 -11.97 23.90 4.72
CA GLU A 405 -11.12 24.97 4.18
C GLU A 405 -10.40 25.68 5.33
N THR A 406 -9.08 25.78 5.23
CA THR A 406 -8.22 26.35 6.27
C THR A 406 -8.63 27.79 6.58
N TYR A 407 -8.90 28.07 7.86
CA TYR A 407 -9.10 29.43 8.35
C TYR A 407 -7.83 30.24 8.11
N GLU A 408 -7.92 31.28 7.27
CA GLU A 408 -6.91 32.32 7.20
C GLU A 408 -6.71 32.94 8.59
N ASN A 409 -5.48 32.84 9.11
CA ASN A 409 -4.84 33.72 10.09
C ASN A 409 -5.70 34.23 11.26
N GLY A 410 -5.51 33.62 12.43
CA GLY A 410 -5.93 34.22 13.70
C GLY A 410 -5.06 33.77 14.86
N ASN A 411 -4.00 34.53 15.16
CA ASN A 411 -3.28 34.48 16.43
C ASN A 411 -4.25 34.33 17.63
N SER A 412 -3.99 33.38 18.52
CA SER A 412 -3.99 33.64 19.97
C SER A 412 -3.42 32.46 20.76
N TYR A 413 -2.24 32.72 21.34
CA TYR A 413 -1.64 32.23 22.60
C TYR A 413 -1.95 30.84 23.14
#